data_AF-A0A0A7GCF8-F1
#
_entry.id   AF-A0A0A7GCF8-F1
#
_cell.length_a   1.000
_cell.length_b   1.000
_cell.length_c   1.000
_cell.angle_alpha   90.00
_cell.angle_beta   90.00
_cell.angle_gamma   90.00
#
_symmetry.space_group_name_H-M   'P 1'
#
loop_
_entity.id
_entity.type
_entity.pdbx_description
1 polymer ?
#
loop_
_entity_poly.entity_id
_entity_poly.type
_entity_poly.pdbx_seq_one_letter_code
_entity_poly.pdbx_strand_id
1 'polypeptide(L)'
;MCAIEIITGISKEEILEIIKDTLTELNLEFRIYEDTVETSHGRIHIEKCGKSHFGLKLYRVIFPERKMLEKFREKLMSKRAGG
;
A
#
# COMPACT_ATOMS: atom_id res chain seq x y z
N MET A 1 -2.37 -1.49 14.91
CA MET A 1 -2.13 -1.85 13.49
C MET A 1 -3.46 -1.79 12.74
N CYS A 2 -3.44 -1.27 11.51
CA CYS A 2 -4.62 -1.13 10.67
C CYS A 2 -4.33 -1.73 9.29
N ALA A 3 -5.34 -2.24 8.60
CA ALA A 3 -5.14 -2.91 7.31
C ALA A 3 -6.20 -2.49 6.31
N ILE A 4 -5.82 -2.51 5.03
CA ILE A 4 -6.72 -2.31 3.90
C ILE A 4 -6.58 -3.50 2.95
N GLU A 5 -7.71 -4.04 2.50
CA GLU A 5 -7.77 -5.06 1.47
C GLU A 5 -8.12 -4.41 0.13
N ILE A 6 -7.36 -4.75 -0.89
CA ILE A 6 -7.44 -4.12 -2.20
C ILE A 6 -7.58 -5.22 -3.26
N ILE A 7 -8.73 -5.23 -3.92
CA ILE A 7 -8.92 -6.00 -5.15
C ILE A 7 -8.52 -5.09 -6.31
N THR A 8 -7.48 -5.48 -7.04
CA THR A 8 -6.91 -4.60 -8.06
C THR A 8 -6.24 -5.36 -9.19
N GLY A 9 -6.21 -4.72 -10.36
CA GLY A 9 -5.43 -5.15 -11.52
C GLY A 9 -3.96 -4.73 -11.42
N ILE A 10 -3.64 -3.76 -10.56
CA ILE A 10 -2.27 -3.24 -10.42
C ILE A 10 -1.35 -4.28 -9.75
N SER A 11 -0.09 -4.21 -10.11
CA SER A 11 0.98 -5.06 -9.61
C SER A 11 1.36 -4.73 -8.16
N LYS A 12 2.17 -5.59 -7.53
CA LYS A 12 2.68 -5.34 -6.17
C LYS A 12 3.65 -4.17 -6.18
N GLU A 13 4.42 -4.05 -7.24
CA GLU A 13 5.36 -2.95 -7.50
C GLU A 13 4.64 -1.61 -7.53
N GLU A 14 3.49 -1.51 -8.19
CA GLU A 14 2.67 -0.28 -8.18
C GLU A 14 2.11 0.04 -6.80
N ILE A 15 1.72 -0.96 -6.01
CA ILE A 15 1.30 -0.75 -4.61
C ILE A 15 2.47 -0.20 -3.80
N LEU A 16 3.67 -0.77 -3.98
CA LEU A 16 4.90 -0.27 -3.35
C LEU A 16 5.19 1.18 -3.75
N GLU A 17 5.04 1.55 -5.01
CA GLU A 17 5.21 2.95 -5.44
C GLU A 17 4.23 3.89 -4.74
N ILE A 18 2.96 3.52 -4.64
CA ILE A 18 1.97 4.34 -3.93
C ILE A 18 2.36 4.49 -2.45
N ILE A 19 2.83 3.42 -1.81
CA ILE A 19 3.32 3.47 -0.43
C ILE A 19 4.53 4.41 -0.31
N LYS A 20 5.50 4.33 -1.22
CA LYS A 20 6.66 5.24 -1.23
C LYS A 20 6.22 6.69 -1.32
N ASP A 21 5.36 7.01 -2.27
CA ASP A 21 4.85 8.36 -2.43
C ASP A 21 4.10 8.84 -1.18
N THR A 22 3.30 7.98 -0.55
CA THR A 22 2.62 8.28 0.72
C THR A 22 3.62 8.63 1.81
N LEU A 23 4.70 7.85 1.95
CA LEU A 23 5.70 8.07 2.99
C LEU A 23 6.56 9.31 2.72
N THR A 24 6.93 9.55 1.46
CA THR A 24 7.63 10.76 1.04
C THR A 24 6.79 12.01 1.33
N GLU A 25 5.49 12.01 1.02
CA GLU A 25 4.62 13.15 1.35
C GLU A 25 4.44 13.36 2.87
N LEU A 26 4.53 12.29 3.65
CA LEU A 26 4.49 12.37 5.11
C LEU A 26 5.84 12.75 5.73
N ASN A 27 6.89 13.00 4.91
CA ASN A 27 8.27 13.25 5.36
C ASN A 27 8.78 12.14 6.29
N LEU A 28 8.46 10.88 5.99
CA LEU A 28 8.91 9.73 6.75
C LEU A 28 10.07 9.05 6.06
N GLU A 29 11.14 8.79 6.80
CA GLU A 29 12.22 7.92 6.34
C GLU A 29 11.73 6.48 6.27
N PHE A 30 12.12 5.77 5.20
CA PHE A 30 11.72 4.38 5.00
C PHE A 30 12.81 3.55 4.33
N ARG A 31 12.76 2.25 4.59
CA ARG A 31 13.56 1.22 3.92
C ARG A 31 12.65 0.18 3.30
N ILE A 32 12.92 -0.19 2.06
CA ILE A 32 12.12 -1.15 1.32
C ILE A 32 12.82 -2.50 1.35
N TYR A 33 12.06 -3.51 1.75
CA TYR A 33 12.37 -4.92 1.59
C TYR A 33 11.32 -5.52 0.64
N GLU A 34 11.50 -6.78 0.25
CA GLU A 34 10.70 -7.44 -0.80
C GLU A 34 9.18 -7.30 -0.59
N ASP A 35 8.70 -7.53 0.64
CA ASP A 35 7.27 -7.58 1.00
C ASP A 35 6.93 -6.60 2.14
N THR A 36 7.88 -5.76 2.53
CA THR A 36 7.77 -4.96 3.74
C THR A 36 8.47 -3.61 3.55
N VAL A 37 7.81 -2.54 4.00
CA VAL A 37 8.41 -1.21 4.08
C VAL A 37 8.57 -0.86 5.55
N GLU A 38 9.81 -0.69 5.99
CA GLU A 38 10.12 -0.30 7.36
C GLU A 38 10.22 1.21 7.46
N THR A 39 9.55 1.78 8.45
CA THR A 39 9.57 3.22 8.76
C THR A 39 9.95 3.41 10.22
N SER A 40 10.24 4.64 10.63
CA SER A 40 10.48 4.99 12.04
C SER A 40 9.31 4.67 12.97
N HIS A 41 8.09 4.53 12.44
CA HIS A 41 6.85 4.29 13.20
C HIS A 41 6.41 2.81 13.17
N GLY A 42 7.15 1.96 12.44
CA GLY A 42 6.86 0.53 12.32
C GLY A 42 6.90 0.04 10.88
N ARG A 43 6.48 -1.22 10.69
CA ARG A 43 6.54 -1.93 9.42
C ARG A 43 5.20 -1.94 8.71
N ILE A 44 5.23 -1.66 7.41
CA ILE A 44 4.12 -1.81 6.49
C ILE A 44 4.31 -3.15 5.77
N HIS A 45 3.33 -4.04 5.84
CA HIS A 45 3.41 -5.35 5.20
C HIS A 45 2.45 -5.43 4.01
N ILE A 46 2.89 -6.06 2.93
CA ILE A 46 2.07 -6.29 1.72
C ILE A 46 1.90 -7.80 1.54
N GLU A 47 0.70 -8.30 1.79
CA GLU A 47 0.36 -9.70 1.65
C GLU A 47 -0.47 -9.93 0.39
N LYS A 48 -0.17 -10.97 -0.37
CA LYS A 48 -0.99 -11.40 -1.50
C LYS A 48 -1.97 -12.48 -1.04
N CYS A 49 -3.22 -12.11 -0.85
CA CYS A 49 -4.25 -12.98 -0.28
C CYS A 49 -4.92 -13.90 -1.32
N GLY A 50 -4.76 -13.63 -2.62
CA GLY A 50 -5.27 -14.52 -3.65
C GLY A 50 -5.55 -13.84 -5.00
N LYS A 51 -6.40 -14.49 -5.79
CA LYS A 51 -6.96 -13.95 -7.03
C LYS A 51 -8.48 -14.06 -6.99
N SER A 52 -9.15 -13.04 -7.49
CA SER A 52 -10.60 -13.06 -7.76
C SER A 52 -10.92 -13.94 -8.97
N HIS A 53 -12.17 -14.41 -9.07
CA HIS A 53 -12.69 -15.11 -10.25
C HIS A 53 -12.52 -14.32 -11.55
N PHE A 54 -12.42 -12.98 -11.47
CA PHE A 54 -12.20 -12.10 -12.62
C PHE A 54 -10.71 -11.90 -12.97
N GLY A 55 -9.80 -12.72 -12.42
CA GLY A 55 -8.35 -12.62 -12.67
C GLY A 55 -7.64 -11.47 -11.93
N LEU A 56 -8.37 -10.65 -11.17
CA LEU A 56 -7.81 -9.58 -10.35
C LEU A 56 -7.05 -10.14 -9.14
N LYS A 57 -5.99 -9.46 -8.71
CA LYS A 57 -5.22 -9.86 -7.53
C LYS A 57 -5.81 -9.21 -6.28
N LEU A 58 -5.88 -9.98 -5.19
CA LEU A 58 -6.24 -9.48 -3.87
C LEU A 58 -4.97 -9.29 -3.06
N TYR A 59 -4.73 -8.05 -2.64
CA TYR A 59 -3.64 -7.70 -1.73
C TYR A 59 -4.20 -7.14 -0.42
N ARG A 60 -3.55 -7.47 0.68
CA ARG A 60 -3.79 -6.87 1.99
C ARG A 60 -2.56 -6.07 2.38
N VAL A 61 -2.75 -4.79 2.66
CA VAL A 61 -1.66 -3.89 3.09
C VAL A 61 -1.90 -3.51 4.54
N ILE A 62 -0.95 -3.83 5.42
CA ILE A 62 -1.03 -3.60 6.85
C ILE A 62 -0.13 -2.41 7.17
N PHE A 63 -0.69 -1.37 7.80
CA PHE A 63 0.02 -0.17 8.22
C PHE A 63 0.16 -0.10 9.75
N PRO A 64 1.29 0.44 10.25
CA PRO A 64 1.50 0.63 11.68
C PRO A 64 0.54 1.70 12.23
N GLU A 65 0.31 2.76 11.47
CA GLU A 65 -0.50 3.92 11.86
C GLU A 65 -1.65 4.22 10.90
N ARG A 66 -2.78 4.68 11.46
CA ARG A 66 -3.99 5.02 10.71
C ARG A 66 -3.77 6.15 9.71
N LYS A 67 -2.96 7.16 10.08
CA LYS A 67 -2.65 8.32 9.22
C LYS A 67 -2.01 7.88 7.90
N MET A 68 -1.10 6.89 7.93
CA MET A 68 -0.48 6.35 6.73
C MET A 68 -1.50 5.64 5.84
N LEU A 69 -2.40 4.84 6.43
CA LEU A 69 -3.46 4.16 5.70
C LEU A 69 -4.43 5.15 5.04
N GLU A 70 -4.84 6.21 5.73
CA GLU A 70 -5.74 7.23 5.19
C GLU A 70 -5.10 7.95 4.00
N LYS A 71 -3.85 8.38 4.14
CA LYS A 71 -3.10 9.03 3.05
C LYS A 71 -2.84 8.09 1.87
N PHE A 72 -2.54 6.82 2.14
CA PHE A 72 -2.42 5.79 1.12
C PHE A 72 -3.74 5.59 0.36
N ARG A 73 -4.87 5.55 1.08
CA ARG A 73 -6.20 5.42 0.47
C ARG A 73 -6.53 6.60 -0.43
N GLU A 74 -6.22 7.83 -0.01
CA GLU A 74 -6.39 9.03 -0.85
C GLU A 74 -5.59 8.91 -2.15
N LYS A 75 -4.31 8.53 -2.08
CA LYS A 75 -3.48 8.34 -3.28
C LYS A 75 -3.99 7.22 -4.17
N LEU A 76 -4.41 6.09 -3.60
CA LEU A 76 -4.93 4.96 -4.35
C LEU A 76 -6.17 5.36 -5.17
N MET A 77 -7.04 6.21 -4.60
CA MET A 77 -8.20 6.75 -5.32
C MET A 77 -7.81 7.78 -6.37
N SER A 78 -6.87 8.68 -6.06
CA SER A 78 -6.37 9.70 -7.00
C SER A 78 -5.71 9.08 -8.24
N LYS A 79 -4.85 8.06 -8.05
CA LYS A 79 -4.20 7.34 -9.15
C LYS A 79 -5.19 6.56 -10.03
N ARG A 80 -6.35 6.17 -9.49
CA ARG A 80 -7.45 5.57 -10.26
C ARG A 80 -8.33 6.58 -11.00
N ALA A 81 -8.40 7.82 -10.54
CA ALA A 81 -9.23 8.86 -11.14
C ALA A 81 -8.53 9.62 -12.29
N GLY A 82 -7.20 9.53 -12.38
CA GLY A 82 -6.39 10.18 -13.44
C GLY A 82 -6.16 9.33 -14.69
N GLY A 83 -6.97 8.29 -14.93
CA GLY A 83 -6.94 7.44 -16.12
C GLY A 83 -8.13 7.69 -17.03
#